data_AF-A0A538NF73-F1
#
_entry.id   AF-A0A538NF73-F1
#
_cell.length_a   1.000
_cell.length_b   1.000
_cell.length_c   1.000
_cell.angle_alpha   90.00
_cell.angle_beta   90.00
_cell.angle_gamma   90.00
#
_symmetry.space_group_name_H-M   'P 1'
#
loop_
_entity.id
_entity.type
_entity.pdbx_description
1 polymer ?
#
loop_
_entity_poly.entity_id
_entity_poly.type
_entity_poly.pdbx_seq_one_letter_code
_entity_poly.pdbx_strand_id
1 'polypeptide(L)'
;MPRRSRKKLKRTAKETPIVISEYYQEVFALLHKDLLATGYNFAAPAAIRQRFWRLLKPGNYSSGYARDLVKAYLVSVESELASCIAPHSIAYWLHLYRRFLPRAIGEDRRPVTISWVRAILESAFHKFAKLSPCGGVGISGQISDDAILGGALMHPDFAPYREALRKAPQLVLTDFNTQSIEQLYDTEKLAYEIWKATAALRALGKGAELVVTNDPPSFGDSRSDELDELIRIYDDRHLYFDASATGTVFSDELVSREGVVFLPHYDVGSASREILPYLLKAFKSRLLLPLETNFLWFPFNLAAYAKAHKPFEKDFHAKHQIPLASVFAVIGAIGHHVFYLWRRDNSKIFHFWQRAYVGPSKKQDIIDTIETFIPESIAALQIDIEAENVDARAVFEHLALRERKRQAISLLHAEPLAVFLPYGGDRWFVDYAWITSTLRHLFYGINPSDQNFKGEALENYVRETGNILPTGRLKARNGKSKQIDASFGVGDTLVVVECRAKAKSFASELSEPAAVIHRRELVDNALRDSDTKAKWLAEHPIGLNYDISDFNRIVPVAVTPFIEFMPSLELFYWLKPGLPRVLTPRELQQALSDGSFVGAYNSVSIQL
;
A
#
# COMPACT_ATOMS: atom_id res chain seq x y z
N MET A 1 69.64 1.35 -7.86
CA MET A 1 68.61 0.47 -8.45
C MET A 1 67.24 1.16 -8.33
N PRO A 2 66.35 1.07 -9.33
CA PRO A 2 65.20 1.96 -9.48
C PRO A 2 63.99 1.55 -8.64
N ARG A 3 63.30 2.56 -8.10
CA ARG A 3 61.97 2.46 -7.45
C ARG A 3 60.97 1.78 -8.40
N ARG A 4 60.60 0.53 -8.11
CA ARG A 4 59.45 -0.14 -8.74
C ARG A 4 58.17 0.58 -8.32
N SER A 5 57.59 1.34 -9.24
CA SER A 5 56.24 1.87 -9.11
C SER A 5 55.26 0.69 -9.09
N ARG A 6 54.60 0.47 -7.94
CA ARG A 6 53.39 -0.36 -7.88
C ARG A 6 52.28 0.39 -8.61
N LYS A 7 52.20 0.23 -9.94
CA LYS A 7 50.98 0.49 -10.70
C LYS A 7 49.90 -0.46 -10.15
N LYS A 8 49.05 0.04 -9.24
CA LYS A 8 47.74 -0.56 -8.98
C LYS A 8 46.97 -0.49 -10.29
N LEU A 9 47.00 -1.57 -11.07
CA LEU A 9 45.98 -1.81 -12.08
C LEU A 9 44.63 -1.91 -11.35
N LYS A 10 43.91 -0.79 -11.28
CA LYS A 10 42.45 -0.82 -11.12
C LYS A 10 41.91 -1.48 -12.38
N ARG A 11 41.78 -2.81 -12.39
CA ARG A 11 40.83 -3.48 -13.29
C ARG A 11 39.46 -3.04 -12.83
N THR A 12 38.90 -2.00 -13.43
CA THR A 12 37.47 -1.73 -13.39
C THR A 12 36.79 -3.01 -13.90
N ALA A 13 36.05 -3.70 -13.03
CA ALA A 13 35.25 -4.84 -13.44
C ALA A 13 34.29 -4.37 -14.54
N LYS A 14 34.32 -5.03 -15.69
CA LYS A 14 33.51 -4.66 -16.85
C LYS A 14 32.04 -4.92 -16.52
N GLU A 15 31.20 -3.88 -16.55
CA GLU A 15 29.75 -4.01 -16.35
C GLU A 15 29.15 -4.88 -17.46
N THR A 16 28.19 -5.73 -17.08
CA THR A 16 27.48 -6.59 -18.04
C THR A 16 26.27 -5.82 -18.60
N PRO A 17 26.19 -5.60 -19.93
CA PRO A 17 25.01 -4.98 -20.52
C PRO A 17 23.82 -5.95 -20.47
N ILE A 18 22.65 -5.44 -20.09
CA ILE A 18 21.40 -6.19 -20.16
C ILE A 18 20.59 -5.66 -21.36
N VAL A 19 20.34 -6.55 -22.33
CA VAL A 19 19.35 -6.35 -23.39
C VAL A 19 18.06 -6.98 -22.89
N ILE A 20 16.98 -6.21 -22.85
CA ILE A 20 15.65 -6.70 -22.49
C ILE A 20 14.81 -6.62 -23.75
N SER A 21 14.48 -7.77 -24.31
CA SER A 21 13.58 -7.88 -25.46
C SER A 21 12.56 -8.95 -25.12
N GLU A 22 11.32 -8.53 -24.87
CA GLU A 22 10.23 -9.45 -24.53
C GLU A 22 9.32 -9.69 -25.72
N TYR A 23 8.80 -10.90 -25.85
CA TYR A 23 8.05 -11.36 -27.02
C TYR A 23 6.84 -10.48 -27.40
N TYR A 24 6.31 -9.70 -26.45
CA TYR A 24 5.09 -8.93 -26.64
C TYR A 24 5.34 -7.46 -26.98
N GLN A 25 6.53 -6.92 -26.72
CA GLN A 25 6.74 -5.46 -26.68
C GLN A 25 6.43 -4.80 -28.02
N GLU A 26 7.01 -5.32 -29.11
CA GLU A 26 6.81 -4.76 -30.45
C GLU A 26 5.38 -4.98 -30.95
N VAL A 27 4.82 -6.18 -30.74
CA VAL A 27 3.43 -6.49 -31.11
C VAL A 27 2.45 -5.59 -30.37
N PHE A 28 2.64 -5.39 -29.06
CA PHE A 28 1.79 -4.51 -28.28
C PHE A 28 1.86 -3.08 -28.79
N ALA A 29 3.04 -2.57 -29.16
CA ALA A 29 3.15 -1.24 -29.73
C ALA A 29 2.32 -1.08 -31.02
N LEU A 30 2.29 -2.11 -31.88
CA LEU A 30 1.44 -2.14 -33.07
C LEU A 30 -0.05 -2.17 -32.71
N LEU A 31 -0.46 -3.06 -31.80
CA LEU A 31 -1.86 -3.17 -31.38
C LEU A 31 -2.37 -1.87 -30.72
N HIS A 32 -1.54 -1.16 -29.96
CA HIS A 32 -1.90 0.16 -29.40
C HIS A 32 -2.05 1.22 -30.49
N LYS A 33 -1.19 1.20 -31.51
CA LYS A 33 -1.32 2.10 -32.65
C LYS A 33 -2.63 1.86 -33.38
N ASP A 34 -3.00 0.59 -33.56
CA ASP A 34 -4.27 0.22 -34.19
C ASP A 34 -5.46 0.66 -33.34
N LEU A 35 -5.41 0.46 -32.02
CA LEU A 35 -6.46 0.91 -31.09
C LEU A 35 -6.62 2.43 -31.10
N LEU A 36 -5.51 3.18 -31.12
CA LEU A 36 -5.56 4.64 -31.23
C LEU A 36 -6.19 5.10 -32.55
N ALA A 37 -5.96 4.37 -33.64
CA ALA A 37 -6.54 4.67 -34.94
C ALA A 37 -8.07 4.47 -34.97
N THR A 38 -8.67 3.71 -34.04
CA THR A 38 -10.13 3.60 -33.90
C THR A 38 -10.75 4.81 -33.17
N GLY A 39 -9.93 5.72 -32.63
CA GLY A 39 -10.39 6.84 -31.83
C GLY A 39 -10.65 6.49 -30.36
N TYR A 40 -10.09 5.37 -29.86
CA TYR A 40 -10.27 4.94 -28.48
C TYR A 40 -9.81 6.03 -27.49
N ASN A 41 -10.69 6.38 -26.54
CA ASN A 41 -10.43 7.40 -25.54
C ASN A 41 -10.24 6.77 -24.16
N PHE A 42 -9.01 6.83 -23.64
CA PHE A 42 -8.64 6.35 -22.30
C PHE A 42 -9.27 7.14 -21.16
N ALA A 43 -9.57 8.42 -21.37
CA ALA A 43 -10.18 9.29 -20.38
C ALA A 43 -11.71 9.18 -20.36
N ALA A 44 -12.31 8.56 -21.39
CA ALA A 44 -13.76 8.40 -21.45
C ALA A 44 -14.26 7.50 -20.30
N PRO A 45 -15.36 7.87 -19.63
CA PRO A 45 -16.04 7.02 -18.65
C PRO A 45 -16.41 5.65 -19.18
N ALA A 46 -16.55 4.66 -18.29
CA ALA A 46 -17.17 3.40 -18.68
C ALA A 46 -18.63 3.64 -19.14
N ALA A 47 -19.08 2.91 -20.15
CA ALA A 47 -20.41 3.08 -20.73
C ALA A 47 -21.55 2.88 -19.71
N ILE A 48 -21.31 2.06 -18.66
CA ILE A 48 -22.26 1.86 -17.56
C ILE A 48 -22.61 3.13 -16.81
N ARG A 49 -21.67 4.09 -16.70
CA ARG A 49 -21.91 5.38 -16.03
C ARG A 49 -23.10 6.08 -16.68
N GLN A 50 -23.07 6.23 -17.99
CA GLN A 50 -24.15 6.91 -18.71
C GLN A 50 -25.46 6.12 -18.64
N ARG A 51 -25.40 4.78 -18.78
CA ARG A 51 -26.60 3.93 -18.72
C ARG A 51 -27.32 4.03 -17.38
N PHE A 52 -26.58 3.99 -16.28
CA PHE A 52 -27.14 4.02 -14.93
C PHE A 52 -27.68 5.40 -14.58
N TRP A 53 -26.85 6.45 -14.69
CA TRP A 53 -27.19 7.78 -14.17
C TRP A 53 -28.28 8.49 -14.99
N ARG A 54 -28.46 8.14 -16.27
CA ARG A 54 -29.57 8.64 -17.12
C ARG A 54 -30.96 8.25 -16.60
N LEU A 55 -31.06 7.21 -15.75
CA LEU A 55 -32.35 6.77 -15.18
C LEU A 55 -32.83 7.69 -14.04
N LEU A 56 -31.98 8.59 -13.56
CA LEU A 56 -32.26 9.48 -12.45
C LEU A 56 -32.53 10.90 -12.96
N LYS A 57 -33.30 11.67 -12.18
CA LYS A 57 -33.58 13.07 -12.49
C LYS A 57 -32.33 13.91 -12.16
N PRO A 58 -31.90 14.84 -13.02
CA PRO A 58 -30.83 15.77 -12.68
C PRO A 58 -31.17 16.59 -11.44
N GLY A 59 -30.18 16.84 -10.61
CA GLY A 59 -30.31 17.61 -9.39
C GLY A 59 -29.42 17.13 -8.26
N ASN A 60 -29.63 17.73 -7.10
CA ASN A 60 -28.90 17.41 -5.88
C ASN A 60 -29.67 16.38 -5.05
N TYR A 61 -28.95 15.42 -4.51
CA TYR A 61 -29.47 14.39 -3.63
C TYR A 61 -28.78 14.46 -2.27
N SER A 62 -29.58 14.40 -1.21
CA SER A 62 -29.08 14.45 0.16
C SER A 62 -28.20 13.22 0.46
N SER A 63 -27.21 13.40 1.34
CA SER A 63 -26.19 12.39 1.63
C SER A 63 -26.75 10.98 1.91
N GLY A 64 -27.81 10.86 2.73
CA GLY A 64 -28.40 9.56 3.05
C GLY A 64 -28.90 8.80 1.81
N TYR A 65 -29.79 9.40 1.02
CA TYR A 65 -30.34 8.78 -0.19
C TYR A 65 -29.29 8.64 -1.30
N ALA A 66 -28.39 9.63 -1.42
CA ALA A 66 -27.28 9.61 -2.35
C ALA A 66 -26.35 8.39 -2.15
N ARG A 67 -26.07 8.01 -0.90
CA ARG A 67 -25.25 6.83 -0.59
C ARG A 67 -25.88 5.55 -1.12
N ASP A 68 -27.20 5.41 -1.01
CA ASP A 68 -27.92 4.25 -1.54
C ASP A 68 -27.85 4.18 -3.06
N LEU A 69 -27.99 5.33 -3.75
CA LEU A 69 -27.81 5.42 -5.20
C LEU A 69 -26.40 5.01 -5.65
N VAL A 70 -25.37 5.52 -4.98
CA VAL A 70 -23.97 5.19 -5.29
C VAL A 70 -23.68 3.71 -5.00
N LYS A 71 -24.25 3.13 -3.94
CA LYS A 71 -24.16 1.69 -3.65
C LYS A 71 -24.85 0.85 -4.72
N ALA A 72 -26.01 1.26 -5.22
CA ALA A 72 -26.68 0.59 -6.34
C ALA A 72 -25.90 0.69 -7.66
N TYR A 73 -25.27 1.83 -7.91
CA TYR A 73 -24.35 2.00 -9.04
C TYR A 73 -23.16 1.04 -8.93
N LEU A 74 -22.53 0.94 -7.75
CA LEU A 74 -21.42 0.03 -7.47
C LEU A 74 -21.76 -1.43 -7.77
N VAL A 75 -22.93 -1.91 -7.35
CA VAL A 75 -23.39 -3.28 -7.65
C VAL A 75 -23.47 -3.52 -9.16
N SER A 76 -23.94 -2.53 -9.91
CA SER A 76 -24.07 -2.62 -11.36
C SER A 76 -22.69 -2.67 -12.03
N VAL A 77 -21.76 -1.81 -11.60
CA VAL A 77 -20.37 -1.78 -12.10
C VAL A 77 -19.64 -3.08 -11.78
N GLU A 78 -19.78 -3.60 -10.55
CA GLU A 78 -19.16 -4.84 -10.12
C GLU A 78 -19.68 -6.04 -10.95
N SER A 79 -20.97 -6.07 -11.27
CA SER A 79 -21.55 -7.12 -12.13
C SER A 79 -20.99 -7.09 -13.56
N GLU A 80 -20.78 -5.90 -14.12
CA GLU A 80 -20.19 -5.74 -15.46
C GLU A 80 -18.71 -6.14 -15.44
N LEU A 81 -17.97 -5.71 -14.41
CA LEU A 81 -16.57 -6.08 -14.19
C LEU A 81 -16.40 -7.59 -14.04
N ALA A 82 -17.27 -8.24 -13.28
CA ALA A 82 -17.29 -9.70 -13.13
C ALA A 82 -17.49 -10.40 -14.49
N SER A 83 -18.40 -9.88 -15.32
CA SER A 83 -18.69 -10.43 -16.64
C SER A 83 -17.51 -10.30 -17.61
N CYS A 84 -16.75 -9.21 -17.52
CA CYS A 84 -15.52 -9.03 -18.30
C CYS A 84 -14.39 -9.97 -17.88
N ILE A 85 -14.25 -10.23 -16.57
CA ILE A 85 -13.12 -10.98 -16.00
C ILE A 85 -13.34 -12.50 -16.06
N ALA A 86 -14.57 -12.97 -15.80
CA ALA A 86 -14.91 -14.39 -15.65
C ALA A 86 -14.53 -15.31 -16.84
N PRO A 87 -14.50 -14.86 -18.10
CA PRO A 87 -14.07 -15.72 -19.22
C PRO A 87 -12.63 -16.20 -19.11
N HIS A 88 -11.75 -15.45 -18.47
CA HIS A 88 -10.31 -15.72 -18.43
C HIS A 88 -9.82 -16.19 -17.04
N SER A 89 -8.63 -16.77 -17.04
CA SER A 89 -7.96 -17.26 -15.82
C SER A 89 -7.20 -16.15 -15.09
N ILE A 90 -6.91 -16.38 -13.80
CA ILE A 90 -5.99 -15.52 -13.04
C ILE A 90 -4.65 -15.40 -13.76
N ALA A 91 -4.15 -16.51 -14.31
CA ALA A 91 -2.90 -16.55 -15.05
C ALA A 91 -2.91 -15.61 -16.26
N TYR A 92 -4.02 -15.56 -17.01
CA TYR A 92 -4.19 -14.64 -18.12
C TYR A 92 -4.13 -13.19 -17.65
N TRP A 93 -4.95 -12.81 -16.66
CA TRP A 93 -5.04 -11.44 -16.19
C TRP A 93 -3.75 -10.95 -15.53
N LEU A 94 -3.14 -11.76 -14.66
CA LEU A 94 -1.86 -11.47 -14.04
C LEU A 94 -0.76 -11.31 -15.10
N HIS A 95 -0.71 -12.21 -16.07
CA HIS A 95 0.31 -12.16 -17.11
C HIS A 95 0.11 -10.97 -18.05
N LEU A 96 -1.13 -10.68 -18.43
CA LEU A 96 -1.48 -9.55 -19.29
C LEU A 96 -1.22 -8.21 -18.60
N TYR A 97 -1.82 -7.99 -17.43
CA TYR A 97 -1.88 -6.66 -16.81
C TYR A 97 -0.51 -6.15 -16.35
N ARG A 98 0.38 -7.05 -15.95
CA ARG A 98 1.77 -6.73 -15.54
C ARG A 98 2.72 -6.41 -16.71
N ARG A 99 2.21 -6.37 -17.95
CA ARG A 99 2.94 -5.93 -19.15
C ARG A 99 2.62 -4.49 -19.54
N PHE A 100 1.65 -3.87 -18.87
CA PHE A 100 1.26 -2.49 -19.05
C PHE A 100 1.76 -1.68 -17.88
N LEU A 101 2.39 -0.54 -18.18
CA LEU A 101 2.79 0.42 -17.16
C LEU A 101 1.57 0.89 -16.36
N PRO A 102 1.71 1.13 -15.05
CA PRO A 102 0.63 1.68 -14.23
C PRO A 102 0.37 3.14 -14.66
N ARG A 103 -0.60 3.32 -15.55
CA ARG A 103 -1.01 4.63 -16.09
C ARG A 103 -2.44 4.94 -15.71
N ALA A 104 -2.78 6.23 -15.76
CA ALA A 104 -4.13 6.70 -15.51
C ALA A 104 -5.10 6.20 -16.60
N ILE A 105 -6.25 5.72 -16.14
CA ILE A 105 -7.47 5.55 -16.91
C ILE A 105 -8.52 6.50 -16.31
N GLY A 106 -9.43 7.04 -17.13
CA GLY A 106 -10.41 8.02 -16.67
C GLY A 106 -9.84 9.44 -16.48
N GLU A 107 -10.57 10.25 -15.71
CA GLU A 107 -10.34 11.70 -15.59
C GLU A 107 -9.25 12.04 -14.56
N ASP A 108 -9.19 11.32 -13.43
CA ASP A 108 -8.23 11.57 -12.36
C ASP A 108 -6.90 10.84 -12.62
N ARG A 109 -5.82 11.62 -12.67
CA ARG A 109 -4.47 11.16 -13.03
C ARG A 109 -3.50 11.13 -11.86
N ARG A 110 -3.97 11.34 -10.62
CA ARG A 110 -3.10 11.36 -9.44
C ARG A 110 -2.51 9.96 -9.19
N PRO A 111 -1.24 9.84 -8.78
CA PRO A 111 -0.61 8.54 -8.53
C PRO A 111 -1.38 7.65 -7.54
N VAL A 112 -1.96 8.25 -6.49
CA VAL A 112 -2.79 7.53 -5.52
C VAL A 112 -4.03 6.90 -6.18
N THR A 113 -4.69 7.61 -7.10
CA THR A 113 -5.83 7.09 -7.86
C THR A 113 -5.42 5.90 -8.71
N ILE A 114 -4.32 6.02 -9.45
CA ILE A 114 -3.77 4.94 -10.28
C ILE A 114 -3.49 3.70 -9.42
N SER A 115 -2.86 3.89 -8.25
CA SER A 115 -2.56 2.79 -7.32
C SER A 115 -3.83 2.09 -6.83
N TRP A 116 -4.88 2.85 -6.50
CA TRP A 116 -6.15 2.29 -6.07
C TRP A 116 -6.88 1.55 -7.18
N VAL A 117 -6.92 2.10 -8.40
CA VAL A 117 -7.55 1.43 -9.55
C VAL A 117 -6.86 0.10 -9.85
N ARG A 118 -5.52 0.06 -9.77
CA ARG A 118 -4.72 -1.16 -9.92
C ARG A 118 -5.07 -2.20 -8.83
N ALA A 119 -5.16 -1.76 -7.57
CA ALA A 119 -5.55 -2.63 -6.47
C ALA A 119 -6.96 -3.20 -6.66
N ILE A 120 -7.93 -2.34 -7.00
CA ILE A 120 -9.32 -2.75 -7.28
C ILE A 120 -9.35 -3.79 -8.40
N LEU A 121 -8.67 -3.52 -9.51
CA LEU A 121 -8.74 -4.42 -10.66
C LEU A 121 -8.12 -5.79 -10.35
N GLU A 122 -6.99 -5.83 -9.65
CA GLU A 122 -6.38 -7.11 -9.28
C GLU A 122 -7.14 -7.87 -8.21
N SER A 123 -7.77 -7.15 -7.27
CA SER A 123 -8.73 -7.77 -6.36
C SER A 123 -9.91 -8.38 -7.12
N ALA A 124 -10.36 -7.73 -8.21
CA ALA A 124 -11.40 -8.28 -9.09
C ALA A 124 -10.90 -9.51 -9.87
N PHE A 125 -9.63 -9.54 -10.30
CA PHE A 125 -9.04 -10.75 -10.87
C PHE A 125 -9.05 -11.91 -9.87
N HIS A 126 -8.63 -11.67 -8.63
CA HIS A 126 -8.67 -12.69 -7.57
C HIS A 126 -10.11 -13.16 -7.29
N LYS A 127 -11.07 -12.24 -7.32
CA LYS A 127 -12.47 -12.52 -7.02
C LYS A 127 -13.17 -13.29 -8.16
N PHE A 128 -13.07 -12.82 -9.40
CA PHE A 128 -13.93 -13.28 -10.50
C PHE A 128 -13.25 -14.19 -11.53
N ALA A 129 -11.93 -14.15 -11.68
CA ALA A 129 -11.26 -14.94 -12.71
C ALA A 129 -11.28 -16.44 -12.40
N LYS A 130 -11.12 -17.26 -13.44
CA LYS A 130 -11.01 -18.73 -13.29
C LYS A 130 -9.71 -19.09 -12.57
N LEU A 131 -9.78 -20.05 -11.64
CA LEU A 131 -8.62 -20.57 -10.92
C LEU A 131 -7.81 -21.59 -11.74
N SER A 132 -8.42 -22.16 -12.79
CA SER A 132 -7.78 -23.04 -13.76
C SER A 132 -7.34 -22.26 -15.01
N PRO A 133 -6.42 -22.81 -15.84
CA PRO A 133 -6.01 -22.17 -17.07
C PRO A 133 -7.19 -21.95 -18.01
N CYS A 134 -7.05 -20.95 -18.88
CA CYS A 134 -7.97 -20.68 -19.98
C CYS A 134 -7.22 -20.69 -21.31
N GLY A 135 -7.94 -20.72 -22.43
CA GLY A 135 -7.35 -20.68 -23.77
C GLY A 135 -6.49 -19.45 -24.06
N GLY A 136 -6.71 -18.31 -23.38
CA GLY A 136 -5.99 -17.04 -23.60
C GLY A 136 -4.53 -16.98 -23.14
N VAL A 137 -4.02 -18.03 -22.47
CA VAL A 137 -2.65 -18.07 -21.96
C VAL A 137 -2.09 -19.49 -22.05
N GLY A 138 -0.82 -19.63 -22.40
CA GLY A 138 -0.17 -20.94 -22.54
C GLY A 138 1.33 -20.89 -22.26
N ILE A 139 1.95 -22.05 -22.10
CA ILE A 139 3.42 -22.16 -22.02
C ILE A 139 3.93 -22.28 -23.45
N SER A 140 4.78 -21.34 -23.87
CA SER A 140 5.32 -21.29 -25.24
C SER A 140 5.83 -22.64 -25.72
N GLY A 141 6.67 -23.36 -24.94
CA GLY A 141 7.16 -24.69 -25.30
C GLY A 141 6.11 -25.82 -25.42
N GLN A 142 4.84 -25.55 -25.11
CA GLN A 142 3.73 -26.51 -25.15
C GLN A 142 2.64 -26.13 -26.16
N ILE A 143 2.79 -24.98 -26.83
CA ILE A 143 1.85 -24.50 -27.84
C ILE A 143 2.58 -24.16 -29.14
N SER A 144 1.83 -24.15 -30.24
CA SER A 144 2.37 -23.79 -31.56
C SER A 144 2.65 -22.28 -31.64
N ASP A 145 3.59 -21.87 -32.49
CA ASP A 145 3.99 -20.45 -32.60
C ASP A 145 2.87 -19.59 -33.19
N ASP A 146 2.03 -20.16 -34.06
CA ASP A 146 0.86 -19.52 -34.65
C ASP A 146 -0.24 -19.22 -33.64
N ALA A 147 -0.25 -19.89 -32.48
CA ALA A 147 -1.16 -19.57 -31.40
C ALA A 147 -0.70 -18.36 -30.56
N ILE A 148 0.58 -17.96 -30.64
CA ILE A 148 1.14 -16.89 -29.78
C ILE A 148 0.77 -15.53 -30.35
N LEU A 149 0.14 -14.69 -29.52
CA LEU A 149 -0.39 -13.37 -29.92
C LEU A 149 -1.27 -13.43 -31.18
N GLY A 150 -2.13 -14.45 -31.27
CA GLY A 150 -3.00 -14.69 -32.42
C GLY A 150 -2.23 -14.86 -33.75
N GLY A 151 -1.00 -15.37 -33.68
CA GLY A 151 -0.13 -15.58 -34.83
C GLY A 151 0.65 -14.34 -35.27
N ALA A 152 0.55 -13.22 -34.53
CA ALA A 152 1.32 -12.01 -34.84
C ALA A 152 2.83 -12.28 -34.90
N LEU A 153 3.32 -13.18 -34.03
CA LEU A 153 4.72 -13.58 -34.05
C LEU A 153 5.14 -14.35 -35.29
N MET A 154 4.25 -14.77 -36.19
CA MET A 154 4.63 -15.49 -37.41
C MET A 154 5.27 -14.59 -38.48
N HIS A 155 5.19 -13.27 -38.32
CA HIS A 155 5.89 -12.33 -39.21
C HIS A 155 7.41 -12.61 -39.22
N PRO A 156 8.10 -12.50 -40.38
CA PRO A 156 9.55 -12.76 -40.46
C PRO A 156 10.38 -11.95 -39.47
N ASP A 157 10.02 -10.68 -39.25
CA ASP A 157 10.73 -9.78 -38.33
C ASP A 157 10.75 -10.27 -36.88
N PHE A 158 9.76 -11.08 -36.49
CA PHE A 158 9.67 -11.63 -35.14
C PHE A 158 10.32 -13.01 -34.97
N ALA A 159 11.04 -13.52 -35.98
CA ALA A 159 11.75 -14.80 -35.89
C ALA A 159 12.67 -14.92 -34.66
N PRO A 160 13.45 -13.89 -34.27
CA PRO A 160 14.30 -13.96 -33.07
C PRO A 160 13.51 -14.19 -31.78
N TYR A 161 12.30 -13.62 -31.67
CA TYR A 161 11.44 -13.83 -30.51
C TYR A 161 10.95 -15.28 -30.41
N ARG A 162 10.52 -15.86 -31.54
CA ARG A 162 10.09 -17.27 -31.59
C ARG A 162 11.22 -18.19 -31.17
N GLU A 163 12.42 -18.00 -31.72
CA GLU A 163 13.60 -18.80 -31.35
C GLU A 163 13.95 -18.69 -29.86
N ALA A 164 13.88 -17.48 -29.30
CA ALA A 164 14.13 -17.25 -27.88
C ALA A 164 13.11 -17.97 -26.99
N LEU A 165 11.82 -17.93 -27.35
CA LEU A 165 10.75 -18.62 -26.64
C LEU A 165 10.92 -20.15 -26.66
N ARG A 166 11.43 -20.71 -27.76
CA ARG A 166 11.71 -22.15 -27.88
C ARG A 166 12.89 -22.58 -27.01
N LYS A 167 13.92 -21.74 -26.90
CA LYS A 167 15.10 -21.99 -26.04
C LYS A 167 14.78 -21.83 -24.55
N ALA A 168 13.88 -20.92 -24.20
CA ALA A 168 13.48 -20.63 -22.83
C ALA A 168 11.96 -20.57 -22.72
N PRO A 169 11.28 -21.73 -22.58
CA PRO A 169 9.83 -21.78 -22.44
C PRO A 169 9.35 -20.91 -21.26
N GLN A 170 8.39 -20.04 -21.55
CA GLN A 170 7.73 -19.17 -20.60
C GLN A 170 6.22 -19.09 -20.88
N LEU A 171 5.48 -18.53 -19.92
CA LEU A 171 4.07 -18.17 -20.11
C LEU A 171 3.97 -17.10 -21.22
N VAL A 172 2.99 -17.24 -22.10
CA VAL A 172 2.69 -16.32 -23.20
C VAL A 172 1.18 -16.15 -23.38
N LEU A 173 0.78 -15.00 -23.91
CA LEU A 173 -0.59 -14.74 -24.37
C LEU A 173 -0.81 -15.44 -25.71
N THR A 174 -1.98 -16.06 -25.87
CA THR A 174 -2.35 -16.78 -27.09
C THR A 174 -3.12 -15.87 -28.03
N ASP A 175 -4.38 -16.14 -28.37
CA ASP A 175 -5.24 -15.40 -29.31
C ASP A 175 -5.52 -13.94 -28.86
N PHE A 176 -4.48 -13.11 -28.85
CA PHE A 176 -4.46 -11.76 -28.30
C PHE A 176 -4.28 -10.74 -29.42
N ASN A 177 -5.21 -9.80 -29.52
CA ASN A 177 -5.27 -8.81 -30.60
C ASN A 177 -5.73 -7.44 -30.08
N THR A 178 -6.03 -6.51 -31.00
CA THR A 178 -6.46 -5.14 -30.65
C THR A 178 -7.72 -5.11 -29.79
N GLN A 179 -8.69 -6.01 -30.05
CA GLN A 179 -9.91 -6.13 -29.24
C GLN A 179 -9.59 -6.62 -27.83
N SER A 180 -8.59 -7.47 -27.65
CA SER A 180 -8.13 -7.91 -26.33
C SER A 180 -7.52 -6.75 -25.52
N ILE A 181 -6.81 -5.83 -26.17
CA ILE A 181 -6.30 -4.60 -25.53
C ILE A 181 -7.45 -3.67 -25.17
N GLU A 182 -8.39 -3.45 -26.08
CA GLU A 182 -9.59 -2.65 -25.82
C GLU A 182 -10.36 -3.19 -24.59
N GLN A 183 -10.59 -4.50 -24.54
CA GLN A 183 -11.25 -5.17 -23.42
C GLN A 183 -10.49 -4.94 -22.10
N LEU A 184 -9.16 -4.98 -22.10
CA LEU A 184 -8.37 -4.69 -20.90
C LEU A 184 -8.61 -3.26 -20.40
N TYR A 185 -8.57 -2.27 -21.30
CA TYR A 185 -8.78 -0.87 -20.91
C TYR A 185 -10.22 -0.59 -20.47
N ASP A 186 -11.21 -1.19 -21.12
CA ASP A 186 -12.61 -1.08 -20.69
C ASP A 186 -12.82 -1.75 -19.32
N THR A 187 -12.12 -2.85 -19.07
CA THR A 187 -12.10 -3.51 -17.75
C THR A 187 -11.45 -2.60 -16.70
N GLU A 188 -10.35 -1.89 -17.03
CA GLU A 188 -9.72 -0.92 -16.12
C GLU A 188 -10.61 0.32 -15.89
N LYS A 189 -11.38 0.77 -16.88
CA LYS A 189 -12.39 1.83 -16.71
C LYS A 189 -13.47 1.44 -15.69
N LEU A 190 -13.92 0.19 -15.68
CA LEU A 190 -14.86 -0.28 -14.66
C LEU A 190 -14.26 -0.26 -13.25
N ALA A 191 -12.98 -0.61 -13.10
CA ALA A 191 -12.27 -0.46 -11.82
C ALA A 191 -12.14 1.02 -11.40
N TYR A 192 -11.96 1.94 -12.35
CA TYR A 192 -12.02 3.39 -12.11
C TYR A 192 -13.41 3.85 -11.63
N GLU A 193 -14.50 3.30 -12.18
CA GLU A 193 -15.85 3.62 -11.69
C GLU A 193 -16.05 3.17 -10.23
N ILE A 194 -15.50 2.02 -9.83
CA ILE A 194 -15.52 1.57 -8.42
C ILE A 194 -14.74 2.54 -7.53
N TRP A 195 -13.56 2.99 -7.97
CA TRP A 195 -12.80 4.02 -7.24
C TRP A 195 -13.60 5.33 -7.13
N LYS A 196 -14.19 5.81 -8.23
CA LYS A 196 -14.95 7.06 -8.28
C LYS A 196 -16.16 7.00 -7.35
N ALA A 197 -16.88 5.89 -7.36
CA ALA A 197 -17.99 5.67 -6.44
C ALA A 197 -17.52 5.59 -4.97
N THR A 198 -16.38 4.96 -4.69
CA THR A 198 -15.78 4.93 -3.35
C THR A 198 -15.35 6.33 -2.88
N ALA A 199 -14.79 7.15 -3.78
CA ALA A 199 -14.47 8.55 -3.50
C ALA A 199 -15.74 9.37 -3.18
N ALA A 200 -16.81 9.18 -3.95
CA ALA A 200 -18.10 9.82 -3.68
C ALA A 200 -18.70 9.37 -2.34
N LEU A 201 -18.68 8.08 -2.00
CA LEU A 201 -19.12 7.61 -0.67
C LEU A 201 -18.34 8.29 0.46
N ARG A 202 -17.03 8.49 0.30
CA ARG A 202 -16.21 9.21 1.29
C ARG A 202 -16.62 10.68 1.43
N ALA A 203 -16.87 11.37 0.32
CA ALA A 203 -17.30 12.76 0.31
C ALA A 203 -18.70 12.93 0.92
N LEU A 204 -19.66 12.08 0.53
CA LEU A 204 -21.01 12.06 1.08
C LEU A 204 -21.00 11.82 2.59
N GLY A 205 -20.14 10.91 3.07
CA GLY A 205 -19.96 10.63 4.50
C GLY A 205 -19.39 11.81 5.30
N LYS A 206 -18.74 12.76 4.63
CA LYS A 206 -18.23 14.01 5.22
C LYS A 206 -19.20 15.19 5.07
N GLY A 207 -20.39 14.96 4.50
CA GLY A 207 -21.44 15.97 4.38
C GLY A 207 -21.65 16.56 2.99
N ALA A 208 -20.96 16.07 1.96
CA ALA A 208 -21.22 16.48 0.59
C ALA A 208 -22.62 16.02 0.11
N GLU A 209 -23.16 16.71 -0.90
CA GLU A 209 -24.34 16.25 -1.65
C GLU A 209 -23.90 15.57 -2.95
N LEU A 210 -24.75 14.68 -3.47
CA LEU A 210 -24.52 14.08 -4.80
C LEU A 210 -25.21 14.93 -5.86
N VAL A 211 -24.47 15.28 -6.90
CA VAL A 211 -24.98 16.01 -8.07
C VAL A 211 -25.12 15.04 -9.23
N VAL A 212 -26.32 14.88 -9.78
CA VAL A 212 -26.56 14.10 -11.00
C VAL A 212 -26.80 15.03 -12.18
N THR A 213 -26.09 14.79 -13.29
CA THR A 213 -26.19 15.55 -14.54
C THR A 213 -26.70 14.65 -15.67
N ASN A 214 -27.30 15.23 -16.71
CA ASN A 214 -27.79 14.51 -17.89
C ASN A 214 -27.07 14.84 -19.21
N ASP A 215 -26.15 15.80 -19.22
CA ASP A 215 -25.41 16.17 -20.43
C ASP A 215 -23.90 16.35 -20.14
N PRO A 216 -23.10 15.26 -20.25
CA PRO A 216 -23.54 13.87 -20.38
C PRO A 216 -24.10 13.31 -19.05
N PRO A 217 -24.84 12.18 -19.09
CA PRO A 217 -25.31 11.52 -17.87
C PRO A 217 -24.15 11.06 -16.99
N SER A 218 -24.08 11.62 -15.77
CA SER A 218 -22.96 11.42 -14.86
C SER A 218 -23.36 11.77 -13.42
N PHE A 219 -22.43 11.57 -12.50
CA PHE A 219 -22.52 12.05 -11.13
C PHE A 219 -21.22 12.75 -10.71
N GLY A 220 -21.37 13.67 -9.78
CA GLY A 220 -20.30 14.31 -9.04
C GLY A 220 -20.78 14.62 -7.62
N ASP A 221 -20.01 15.41 -6.90
CA ASP A 221 -20.36 15.86 -5.56
C ASP A 221 -20.30 17.38 -5.47
N SER A 222 -21.18 17.95 -4.63
CA SER A 222 -21.20 19.37 -4.30
C SER A 222 -20.67 19.55 -2.88
N ARG A 223 -19.69 20.45 -2.73
CA ARG A 223 -19.00 20.74 -1.48
C ARG A 223 -19.16 22.22 -1.15
N SER A 224 -19.25 22.54 0.15
CA SER A 224 -18.96 23.90 0.61
C SER A 224 -17.46 24.19 0.46
N ASP A 225 -17.09 25.48 0.37
CA ASP A 225 -15.67 25.89 0.31
C ASP A 225 -14.88 25.35 1.51
N GLU A 226 -15.48 25.38 2.70
CA GLU A 226 -14.88 24.80 3.91
C GLU A 226 -14.63 23.28 3.76
N LEU A 227 -15.62 22.52 3.28
CA LEU A 227 -15.46 21.08 3.14
C LEU A 227 -14.41 20.72 2.07
N ASP A 228 -14.36 21.47 0.98
CA ASP A 228 -13.35 21.26 -0.06
C ASP A 228 -11.94 21.53 0.47
N GLU A 229 -11.75 22.61 1.25
CA GLU A 229 -10.48 22.91 1.91
C GLU A 229 -10.06 21.80 2.89
N LEU A 230 -10.98 21.33 3.74
CA LEU A 230 -10.73 20.24 4.69
C LEU A 230 -10.33 18.94 3.98
N ILE A 231 -10.99 18.60 2.86
CA ILE A 231 -10.66 17.41 2.07
C ILE A 231 -9.29 17.56 1.43
N ARG A 232 -8.98 18.71 0.83
CA ARG A 232 -7.68 18.99 0.22
C ARG A 232 -6.55 18.83 1.23
N ILE A 233 -6.68 19.45 2.41
CA ILE A 233 -5.66 19.33 3.47
C ILE A 233 -5.49 17.87 3.90
N TYR A 234 -6.57 17.10 3.99
CA TYR A 234 -6.47 15.67 4.33
C TYR A 234 -5.78 14.85 3.22
N ASP A 235 -6.10 15.09 1.96
CA ASP A 235 -5.57 14.34 0.81
C ASP A 235 -4.10 14.68 0.50
N ASP A 236 -3.64 15.90 0.81
CA ASP A 236 -2.26 16.35 0.59
C ASP A 236 -1.26 15.80 1.64
N ARG A 237 -1.75 15.21 2.73
CA ARG A 237 -0.93 14.61 3.78
C ARG A 237 -0.32 13.27 3.32
N HIS A 238 0.96 13.09 3.59
CA HIS A 238 1.72 11.94 3.11
C HIS A 238 1.42 10.68 3.95
N LEU A 239 1.03 9.59 3.28
CA LEU A 239 0.78 8.30 3.92
C LEU A 239 2.07 7.48 3.99
N TYR A 240 2.46 7.11 5.21
CA TYR A 240 3.53 6.14 5.47
C TYR A 240 2.92 4.81 5.90
N PHE A 241 3.62 3.70 5.63
CA PHE A 241 3.25 2.38 6.15
C PHE A 241 4.09 2.04 7.38
N ASP A 242 3.83 2.77 8.46
CA ASP A 242 4.41 2.60 9.79
C ASP A 242 3.36 2.12 10.82
N ALA A 243 2.14 1.81 10.35
CA ALA A 243 1.07 1.24 11.16
C ALA A 243 0.26 0.20 10.37
N SER A 244 -0.04 -0.94 11.00
CA SER A 244 -1.04 -1.88 10.49
C SER A 244 -2.45 -1.36 10.72
N ALA A 245 -3.46 -1.94 10.05
CA ALA A 245 -4.86 -1.50 10.17
C ALA A 245 -5.41 -1.59 11.61
N THR A 246 -4.78 -2.37 12.48
CA THR A 246 -5.13 -2.45 13.91
C THR A 246 -4.70 -1.23 14.73
N GLY A 247 -3.98 -0.29 14.12
CA GLY A 247 -3.40 0.89 14.79
C GLY A 247 -2.12 0.57 15.57
N THR A 248 -1.50 -0.58 15.29
CA THR A 248 -0.23 -0.96 15.90
C THR A 248 0.89 -0.37 15.06
N VAL A 249 1.60 0.60 15.63
CA VAL A 249 2.76 1.22 14.96
C VAL A 249 4.02 0.37 15.11
N PHE A 250 4.94 0.56 14.19
CA PHE A 250 6.27 -0.04 14.21
C PHE A 250 7.27 0.96 13.61
N SER A 251 8.51 0.92 14.09
CA SER A 251 9.57 1.75 13.51
C SER A 251 9.88 1.26 12.09
N ASP A 252 9.73 2.14 11.12
CA ASP A 252 10.17 1.94 9.74
C ASP A 252 11.62 2.40 9.53
N GLU A 253 12.29 2.90 10.57
CA GLU A 253 13.70 3.28 10.50
C GLU A 253 14.58 2.06 10.22
N LEU A 254 15.47 2.23 9.24
CA LEU A 254 16.46 1.24 8.82
C LEU A 254 17.78 1.52 9.55
N VAL A 255 17.76 1.48 10.89
CA VAL A 255 18.94 1.74 11.73
C VAL A 255 20.04 0.70 11.46
N SER A 256 19.65 -0.52 11.08
CA SER A 256 20.55 -1.55 10.60
C SER A 256 19.97 -2.24 9.35
N ARG A 257 20.82 -3.00 8.63
CA ARG A 257 20.36 -3.86 7.53
C ARG A 257 19.74 -5.17 8.01
N GLU A 258 19.82 -5.46 9.31
CA GLU A 258 19.21 -6.64 9.92
C GLU A 258 17.70 -6.41 10.03
N GLY A 259 16.91 -7.47 9.85
CA GLY A 259 15.45 -7.39 9.97
C GLY A 259 14.70 -6.89 8.74
N VAL A 260 15.39 -6.63 7.62
CA VAL A 260 14.82 -5.96 6.45
C VAL A 260 14.63 -6.93 5.28
N VAL A 261 13.45 -6.90 4.67
CA VAL A 261 13.14 -7.58 3.40
C VAL A 261 12.83 -6.54 2.33
N PHE A 262 12.98 -6.88 1.05
CA PHE A 262 12.57 -6.00 -0.05
C PHE A 262 11.19 -6.43 -0.55
N LEU A 263 10.23 -5.50 -0.55
CA LEU A 263 8.88 -5.74 -1.03
C LEU A 263 8.55 -4.79 -2.19
N PRO A 264 7.81 -5.27 -3.21
CA PRO A 264 7.45 -4.45 -4.35
C PRO A 264 6.28 -3.52 -4.03
N HIS A 265 6.31 -2.36 -4.67
CA HIS A 265 5.22 -1.39 -4.73
C HIS A 265 5.04 -0.94 -6.18
N TYR A 266 3.82 -0.67 -6.59
CA TYR A 266 3.54 -0.15 -7.92
C TYR A 266 4.24 1.19 -8.17
N ASP A 267 4.97 1.30 -9.30
CA ASP A 267 5.64 2.52 -9.74
C ASP A 267 4.69 3.49 -10.44
N VAL A 268 3.67 3.95 -9.73
CA VAL A 268 2.69 4.92 -10.25
C VAL A 268 3.30 6.30 -10.54
N GLY A 269 4.47 6.60 -9.95
CA GLY A 269 5.20 7.85 -10.12
C GLY A 269 6.30 7.81 -11.18
N SER A 270 6.54 6.67 -11.82
CA SER A 270 7.63 6.47 -12.80
C SER A 270 9.05 6.67 -12.22
N ALA A 271 9.24 6.49 -10.92
CA ALA A 271 10.52 6.70 -10.24
C ALA A 271 11.56 5.62 -10.57
N SER A 272 11.14 4.49 -11.17
CA SER A 272 12.05 3.41 -11.59
C SER A 272 13.09 3.88 -12.60
N ARG A 273 12.74 4.87 -13.44
CA ARG A 273 13.65 5.49 -14.41
C ARG A 273 14.91 6.05 -13.75
N GLU A 274 14.77 6.58 -12.54
CA GLU A 274 15.86 7.17 -11.78
C GLU A 274 16.55 6.15 -10.89
N ILE A 275 15.79 5.30 -10.19
CA ILE A 275 16.31 4.40 -9.15
C ILE A 275 16.99 3.15 -9.73
N LEU A 276 16.41 2.54 -10.78
CA LEU A 276 16.87 1.27 -11.33
C LEU A 276 18.32 1.31 -11.83
N PRO A 277 18.81 2.37 -12.51
CA PRO A 277 20.22 2.48 -12.88
C PRO A 277 21.19 2.39 -11.69
N TYR A 278 20.86 3.01 -10.55
CA TYR A 278 21.70 2.93 -9.35
C TYR A 278 21.72 1.52 -8.77
N LEU A 279 20.56 0.85 -8.73
CA LEU A 279 20.47 -0.54 -8.29
C LEU A 279 21.32 -1.44 -9.19
N LEU A 280 21.13 -1.39 -10.50
CA LEU A 280 21.85 -2.25 -11.44
C LEU A 280 23.37 -2.07 -11.36
N LYS A 281 23.83 -0.84 -11.13
CA LYS A 281 25.24 -0.56 -10.87
C LYS A 281 25.76 -1.31 -9.65
N ALA A 282 24.99 -1.42 -8.57
CA ALA A 282 25.35 -2.22 -7.40
C ALA A 282 25.47 -3.73 -7.73
N PHE A 283 24.72 -4.21 -8.73
CA PHE A 283 24.80 -5.57 -9.28
C PHE A 283 25.78 -5.68 -10.46
N LYS A 284 26.64 -4.68 -10.71
CA LYS A 284 27.62 -4.65 -11.83
C LYS A 284 26.96 -4.86 -13.21
N SER A 285 25.75 -4.37 -13.35
CA SER A 285 24.94 -4.45 -14.56
C SER A 285 24.53 -3.06 -15.02
N ARG A 286 24.20 -2.92 -16.31
CA ARG A 286 23.66 -1.67 -16.85
C ARG A 286 22.58 -1.95 -17.88
N LEU A 287 21.58 -1.08 -17.93
CA LEU A 287 20.62 -1.07 -19.03
C LEU A 287 21.27 -0.47 -20.27
N LEU A 288 20.92 -1.01 -21.44
CA LEU A 288 21.30 -0.41 -22.72
C LEU A 288 20.36 0.73 -23.13
N LEU A 289 19.12 0.71 -22.65
CA LEU A 289 18.11 1.73 -22.90
C LEU A 289 17.43 2.12 -21.58
N PRO A 290 17.07 3.40 -21.38
CA PRO A 290 16.23 3.81 -20.27
C PRO A 290 14.94 2.98 -20.25
N LEU A 291 14.57 2.51 -19.07
CA LEU A 291 13.43 1.63 -18.89
C LEU A 291 12.63 2.05 -17.68
N GLU A 292 11.32 2.00 -17.84
CA GLU A 292 10.36 2.15 -16.75
C GLU A 292 9.74 0.80 -16.49
N THR A 293 9.54 0.49 -15.22
CA THR A 293 9.03 -0.80 -14.77
C THR A 293 7.77 -0.63 -13.95
N ASN A 294 6.94 -1.68 -13.85
CA ASN A 294 5.69 -1.57 -13.10
C ASN A 294 5.88 -1.44 -11.59
N PHE A 295 7.04 -1.84 -11.04
CA PHE A 295 7.28 -1.87 -9.61
C PHE A 295 8.61 -1.24 -9.22
N LEU A 296 8.62 -0.72 -8.00
CA LEU A 296 9.78 -0.37 -7.20
C LEU A 296 9.90 -1.38 -6.06
N TRP A 297 11.11 -1.79 -5.73
CA TRP A 297 11.36 -2.69 -4.60
C TRP A 297 11.97 -1.91 -3.45
N PHE A 298 11.22 -1.75 -2.36
CA PHE A 298 11.62 -0.96 -1.20
C PHE A 298 11.96 -1.84 0.01
N PRO A 299 12.92 -1.42 0.84
CA PRO A 299 13.18 -2.07 2.12
C PRO A 299 11.95 -1.94 3.05
N PHE A 300 11.63 -3.03 3.74
CA PHE A 300 10.57 -3.11 4.74
C PHE A 300 11.13 -3.78 6.00
N ASN A 301 11.01 -3.10 7.14
CA ASN A 301 11.51 -3.58 8.44
C ASN A 301 10.56 -4.65 9.03
N LEU A 302 10.63 -5.87 8.50
CA LEU A 302 9.78 -6.98 8.91
C LEU A 302 10.06 -7.42 10.36
N ALA A 303 11.29 -7.26 10.86
CA ALA A 303 11.61 -7.53 12.26
C ALA A 303 10.90 -6.57 13.22
N ALA A 304 10.95 -5.25 12.96
CA ALA A 304 10.23 -4.27 13.77
C ALA A 304 8.71 -4.49 13.70
N TYR A 305 8.21 -4.80 12.50
CA TYR A 305 6.81 -5.19 12.32
C TYR A 305 6.46 -6.43 13.17
N ALA A 306 7.24 -7.50 13.09
CA ALA A 306 6.99 -8.74 13.83
C ALA A 306 7.01 -8.51 15.35
N LYS A 307 7.99 -7.74 15.84
CA LYS A 307 8.12 -7.38 17.25
C LYS A 307 6.90 -6.60 17.77
N ALA A 308 6.46 -5.58 17.03
CA ALA A 308 5.30 -4.77 17.41
C ALA A 308 3.99 -5.57 17.45
N HIS A 309 3.90 -6.66 16.68
CA HIS A 309 2.70 -7.49 16.58
C HIS A 309 2.76 -8.80 17.38
N LYS A 310 3.86 -9.09 18.10
CA LYS A 310 3.94 -10.26 18.99
C LYS A 310 2.74 -10.41 19.94
N PRO A 311 2.14 -9.33 20.50
CA PRO A 311 0.95 -9.45 21.35
C PRO A 311 -0.28 -10.09 20.68
N PHE A 312 -0.34 -10.16 19.34
CA PHE A 312 -1.43 -10.84 18.63
C PHE A 312 -1.26 -12.36 18.54
N GLU A 313 -0.10 -12.91 18.91
CA GLU A 313 0.27 -14.30 18.64
C GLU A 313 -0.76 -15.32 19.13
N LYS A 314 -1.21 -15.19 20.38
CA LYS A 314 -2.18 -16.11 21.00
C LYS A 314 -3.51 -16.11 20.23
N ASP A 315 -4.06 -14.94 19.96
CA ASP A 315 -5.36 -14.79 19.30
C ASP A 315 -5.29 -15.10 17.80
N PHE A 316 -4.13 -14.83 17.18
CA PHE A 316 -3.83 -15.26 15.81
C PHE A 316 -3.82 -16.78 15.71
N HIS A 317 -3.10 -17.46 16.60
CA HIS A 317 -3.06 -18.92 16.64
C HIS A 317 -4.46 -19.50 16.91
N ALA A 318 -5.22 -18.94 17.86
CA ALA A 318 -6.59 -19.40 18.14
C ALA A 318 -7.49 -19.32 16.89
N LYS A 319 -7.36 -18.26 16.10
CA LYS A 319 -8.19 -18.05 14.90
C LYS A 319 -7.73 -18.86 13.68
N HIS A 320 -6.42 -18.94 13.46
CA HIS A 320 -5.85 -19.45 12.21
C HIS A 320 -5.16 -20.81 12.36
N GLN A 321 -4.94 -21.28 13.59
CA GLN A 321 -4.23 -22.53 13.90
C GLN A 321 -2.81 -22.56 13.30
N ILE A 322 -2.16 -21.38 13.23
CA ILE A 322 -0.82 -21.17 12.69
C ILE A 322 -0.07 -20.26 13.65
N PRO A 323 1.18 -20.57 14.05
CA PRO A 323 2.00 -19.64 14.82
C PRO A 323 2.25 -18.36 14.02
N LEU A 324 2.07 -17.19 14.64
CA LEU A 324 2.27 -15.91 13.96
C LEU A 324 3.72 -15.76 13.45
N ALA A 325 4.70 -16.24 14.23
CA ALA A 325 6.11 -16.29 13.86
C ALA A 325 6.35 -17.05 12.54
N SER A 326 5.61 -18.13 12.27
CA SER A 326 5.71 -18.89 11.02
C SER A 326 5.32 -18.05 9.80
N VAL A 327 4.33 -17.16 9.94
CA VAL A 327 3.92 -16.26 8.85
C VAL A 327 5.06 -15.32 8.48
N PHE A 328 5.71 -14.71 9.48
CA PHE A 328 6.82 -13.80 9.26
C PHE A 328 8.05 -14.52 8.70
N ALA A 329 8.36 -15.73 9.20
CA ALA A 329 9.46 -16.54 8.69
C ALA A 329 9.28 -16.89 7.20
N VAL A 330 8.06 -17.23 6.78
CA VAL A 330 7.75 -17.53 5.37
C VAL A 330 7.79 -16.28 4.49
N ILE A 331 7.25 -15.14 4.94
CA ILE A 331 7.33 -13.87 4.20
C ILE A 331 8.81 -13.45 4.03
N GLY A 332 9.62 -13.60 5.09
CA GLY A 332 11.05 -13.39 5.01
C GLY A 332 11.74 -14.34 4.04
N ALA A 333 11.41 -15.64 4.08
CA ALA A 333 12.01 -16.65 3.20
C ALA A 333 11.74 -16.35 1.72
N ILE A 334 10.50 -15.99 1.35
CA ILE A 334 10.19 -15.61 -0.04
C ILE A 334 10.87 -14.30 -0.44
N GLY A 335 11.04 -13.34 0.48
CA GLY A 335 11.78 -12.09 0.24
C GLY A 335 13.28 -12.32 0.03
N HIS A 336 13.91 -13.14 0.88
CA HIS A 336 15.33 -13.54 0.75
C HIS A 336 15.57 -14.31 -0.55
N HIS A 337 14.65 -15.19 -0.94
CA HIS A 337 14.75 -15.91 -2.20
C HIS A 337 14.79 -14.97 -3.41
N VAL A 338 14.00 -13.89 -3.44
CA VAL A 338 14.07 -12.88 -4.51
C VAL A 338 15.47 -12.28 -4.62
N PHE A 339 16.07 -11.90 -3.49
CA PHE A 339 17.40 -11.31 -3.48
C PHE A 339 18.50 -12.30 -3.88
N TYR A 340 18.35 -13.57 -3.48
CA TYR A 340 19.20 -14.66 -3.96
C TYR A 340 19.13 -14.78 -5.50
N LEU A 341 17.93 -14.74 -6.08
CA LEU A 341 17.75 -14.80 -7.54
C LEU A 341 18.40 -13.62 -8.25
N TRP A 342 18.29 -12.40 -7.70
CA TRP A 342 18.96 -11.22 -8.27
C TRP A 342 20.48 -11.37 -8.28
N ARG A 343 21.06 -11.91 -7.20
CA ARG A 343 22.52 -12.15 -7.12
C ARG A 343 22.99 -13.23 -8.08
N ARG A 344 22.18 -14.27 -8.28
CA ARG A 344 22.52 -15.41 -9.15
C ARG A 344 22.37 -15.07 -10.63
N ASP A 345 21.34 -14.31 -10.98
CA ASP A 345 21.02 -13.94 -12.34
C ASP A 345 20.44 -12.51 -12.37
N ASN A 346 21.29 -11.54 -12.72
CA ASN A 346 20.91 -10.13 -12.78
C ASN A 346 19.78 -9.86 -13.79
N SER A 347 19.52 -10.74 -14.77
CA SER A 347 18.38 -10.58 -15.68
C SER A 347 17.04 -10.72 -14.94
N LYS A 348 17.02 -11.41 -13.79
CA LYS A 348 15.84 -11.53 -12.94
C LYS A 348 15.43 -10.21 -12.30
N ILE A 349 16.36 -9.28 -12.10
CA ILE A 349 16.04 -7.95 -11.55
C ILE A 349 14.94 -7.30 -12.37
N PHE A 350 15.09 -7.28 -13.69
CA PHE A 350 14.05 -6.74 -14.56
C PHE A 350 12.72 -7.50 -14.44
N HIS A 351 12.74 -8.84 -14.45
CA HIS A 351 11.53 -9.64 -14.29
C HIS A 351 10.77 -9.27 -13.00
N PHE A 352 11.47 -9.13 -11.87
CA PHE A 352 10.84 -8.75 -10.60
C PHE A 352 10.36 -7.30 -10.57
N TRP A 353 11.11 -6.37 -11.15
CA TRP A 353 10.73 -4.97 -11.25
C TRP A 353 9.57 -4.74 -12.23
N GLN A 354 9.43 -5.58 -13.27
CA GLN A 354 8.34 -5.48 -14.23
C GLN A 354 7.09 -6.25 -13.79
N ARG A 355 7.23 -7.41 -13.15
CA ARG A 355 6.12 -8.36 -12.98
C ARG A 355 5.74 -8.63 -11.53
N ALA A 356 6.70 -8.55 -10.60
CA ALA A 356 6.54 -8.87 -9.18
C ALA A 356 5.84 -10.22 -8.90
N TYR A 357 5.97 -11.22 -9.77
CA TYR A 357 5.54 -12.59 -9.51
C TYR A 357 6.52 -13.61 -10.10
N VAL A 358 6.52 -14.85 -9.61
CA VAL A 358 7.18 -16.00 -10.26
C VAL A 358 6.22 -17.17 -10.41
N GLY A 359 6.54 -18.08 -11.34
CA GLY A 359 5.75 -19.27 -11.65
C GLY A 359 5.15 -19.24 -13.07
N PRO A 360 4.26 -20.18 -13.39
CA PRO A 360 3.67 -21.16 -12.47
C PRO A 360 4.65 -22.32 -12.15
N SER A 361 4.84 -22.64 -10.86
CA SER A 361 5.70 -23.73 -10.37
C SER A 361 4.87 -24.77 -9.61
N LYS A 362 5.35 -26.00 -9.44
CA LYS A 362 4.64 -26.98 -8.60
C LYS A 362 4.60 -26.47 -7.15
N LYS A 363 3.49 -26.74 -6.46
CA LYS A 363 3.29 -26.37 -5.06
C LYS A 363 4.42 -26.89 -4.18
N GLN A 364 4.84 -28.14 -4.38
CA GLN A 364 5.90 -28.74 -3.57
C GLN A 364 7.24 -28.01 -3.78
N ASP A 365 7.63 -27.72 -5.02
CA ASP A 365 8.84 -26.95 -5.32
C ASP A 365 8.86 -25.57 -4.63
N ILE A 366 7.70 -24.90 -4.53
CA ILE A 366 7.55 -23.62 -3.83
C ILE A 366 7.76 -23.82 -2.33
N ILE A 367 7.14 -24.85 -1.73
CA ILE A 367 7.28 -25.16 -0.30
C ILE A 367 8.75 -25.52 0.01
N ASP A 368 9.37 -26.40 -0.76
CA ASP A 368 10.77 -26.80 -0.58
C ASP A 368 11.72 -25.59 -0.66
N THR A 369 11.41 -24.66 -1.58
CA THR A 369 12.16 -23.40 -1.69
C THR A 369 11.96 -22.54 -0.44
N ILE A 370 10.73 -22.39 0.06
CA ILE A 370 10.46 -21.64 1.29
C ILE A 370 11.25 -22.26 2.46
N GLU A 371 11.14 -23.58 2.64
CA GLU A 371 11.81 -24.33 3.71
C GLU A 371 13.33 -24.15 3.67
N THR A 372 13.93 -24.13 2.48
CA THR A 372 15.36 -23.87 2.29
C THR A 372 15.79 -22.50 2.84
N PHE A 373 14.94 -21.48 2.74
CA PHE A 373 15.25 -20.11 3.17
C PHE A 373 14.74 -19.75 4.58
N ILE A 374 14.02 -20.65 5.27
CA ILE A 374 13.52 -20.41 6.64
C ILE A 374 14.66 -20.11 7.64
N PRO A 375 15.77 -20.87 7.70
CA PRO A 375 16.82 -20.60 8.68
C PRO A 375 17.46 -19.22 8.51
N GLU A 376 17.71 -18.81 7.26
CA GLU A 376 18.24 -17.47 6.96
C GLU A 376 17.23 -16.39 7.35
N SER A 377 15.94 -16.60 7.06
CA SER A 377 14.85 -15.70 7.42
C SER A 377 14.73 -15.50 8.94
N ILE A 378 14.70 -16.59 9.72
CA ILE A 378 14.63 -16.53 11.19
C ILE A 378 15.83 -15.75 11.75
N ALA A 379 17.04 -16.08 11.29
CA ALA A 379 18.27 -15.43 11.75
C ALA A 379 18.30 -13.93 11.39
N ALA A 380 17.95 -13.59 10.14
CA ALA A 380 17.95 -12.22 9.67
C ALA A 380 16.88 -11.35 10.33
N LEU A 381 15.72 -11.93 10.65
CA LEU A 381 14.57 -11.23 11.23
C LEU A 381 14.52 -11.31 12.76
N GLN A 382 15.40 -12.09 13.40
CA GLN A 382 15.41 -12.36 14.84
C GLN A 382 14.04 -12.84 15.35
N ILE A 383 13.41 -13.74 14.58
CA ILE A 383 12.09 -14.30 14.94
C ILE A 383 12.29 -15.36 16.03
N ASP A 384 11.46 -15.31 17.05
CA ASP A 384 11.43 -16.23 18.20
C ASP A 384 10.72 -17.55 17.83
N ILE A 385 11.32 -18.34 16.93
CA ILE A 385 10.86 -19.67 16.52
C ILE A 385 12.03 -20.51 15.99
N GLU A 386 12.05 -21.81 16.31
CA GLU A 386 12.99 -22.76 15.69
C GLU A 386 12.54 -23.15 14.27
N ALA A 387 13.48 -23.38 13.36
CA ALA A 387 13.20 -23.63 11.94
C ALA A 387 12.27 -24.84 11.73
N GLU A 388 12.48 -25.91 12.49
CA GLU A 388 11.66 -27.13 12.48
C GLU A 388 10.20 -26.93 12.93
N ASN A 389 9.91 -25.83 13.64
CA ASN A 389 8.56 -25.51 14.12
C ASN A 389 7.79 -24.60 13.14
N VAL A 390 8.41 -24.15 12.05
CA VAL A 390 7.75 -23.33 11.04
C VAL A 390 6.91 -24.22 10.11
N ASP A 391 5.59 -24.11 10.20
CA ASP A 391 4.67 -24.78 9.28
C ASP A 391 4.51 -24.01 7.96
N ALA A 392 5.48 -24.18 7.05
CA ALA A 392 5.49 -23.55 5.74
C ALA A 392 4.23 -23.89 4.91
N ARG A 393 3.68 -25.10 5.08
CA ARG A 393 2.52 -25.58 4.33
C ARG A 393 1.23 -24.91 4.81
N ALA A 394 1.01 -24.80 6.12
CA ALA A 394 -0.16 -24.11 6.65
C ALA A 394 -0.11 -22.61 6.33
N VAL A 395 1.07 -21.99 6.40
CA VAL A 395 1.23 -20.58 5.99
C VAL A 395 0.96 -20.41 4.50
N PHE A 396 1.46 -21.32 3.64
CA PHE A 396 1.12 -21.32 2.22
C PHE A 396 -0.40 -21.33 2.01
N GLU A 397 -1.12 -22.23 2.68
CA GLU A 397 -2.58 -22.33 2.56
C GLU A 397 -3.31 -21.08 3.09
N HIS A 398 -2.81 -20.49 4.17
CA HIS A 398 -3.36 -19.25 4.74
C HIS A 398 -3.20 -18.06 3.77
N LEU A 399 -2.05 -17.95 3.11
CA LEU A 399 -1.75 -16.87 2.17
C LEU A 399 -2.25 -17.15 0.74
N ALA A 400 -2.66 -18.37 0.43
CA ALA A 400 -3.18 -18.77 -0.87
C ALA A 400 -4.57 -18.20 -1.19
N LEU A 401 -4.84 -18.03 -2.48
CA LEU A 401 -6.17 -17.74 -2.98
C LEU A 401 -7.00 -19.03 -3.05
N ARG A 402 -7.93 -19.13 -2.11
CA ARG A 402 -8.93 -20.21 -2.01
C ARG A 402 -10.33 -19.62 -2.08
N GLU A 403 -11.32 -20.47 -2.32
CA GLU A 403 -12.72 -20.03 -2.47
C GLU A 403 -13.22 -19.19 -1.29
N ARG A 404 -12.90 -19.59 -0.05
CA ARG A 404 -13.21 -18.81 1.15
C ARG A 404 -12.60 -17.39 1.11
N LYS A 405 -11.36 -17.24 0.65
CA LYS A 405 -10.71 -15.94 0.53
C LYS A 405 -11.34 -15.12 -0.60
N ARG A 406 -11.65 -15.75 -1.75
CA ARG A 406 -12.33 -15.10 -2.89
C ARG A 406 -13.66 -14.47 -2.49
N GLN A 407 -14.46 -15.19 -1.71
CA GLN A 407 -15.77 -14.72 -1.23
C GLN A 407 -15.63 -13.54 -0.25
N ALA A 408 -14.50 -13.42 0.44
CA ALA A 408 -14.22 -12.32 1.36
C ALA A 408 -13.70 -11.05 0.66
N ILE A 409 -13.37 -11.10 -0.64
CA ILE A 409 -12.82 -9.96 -1.37
C ILE A 409 -13.89 -8.88 -1.55
N SER A 410 -13.63 -7.70 -0.99
CA SER A 410 -14.36 -6.48 -1.26
C SER A 410 -13.58 -5.61 -2.23
N LEU A 411 -14.19 -5.29 -3.38
CA LEU A 411 -13.58 -4.38 -4.35
C LEU A 411 -13.54 -2.93 -3.84
N LEU A 412 -14.36 -2.58 -2.86
CA LEU A 412 -14.34 -1.24 -2.23
C LEU A 412 -13.07 -1.02 -1.40
N HIS A 413 -12.49 -2.09 -0.87
CA HIS A 413 -11.26 -2.06 -0.09
C HIS A 413 -10.06 -2.65 -0.85
N ALA A 414 -10.32 -3.22 -2.04
CA ALA A 414 -9.36 -3.97 -2.84
C ALA A 414 -8.71 -5.18 -2.12
N GLU A 415 -9.42 -5.82 -1.19
CA GLU A 415 -8.84 -6.77 -0.23
C GLU A 415 -9.85 -7.80 0.31
N PRO A 416 -9.42 -8.94 0.90
CA PRO A 416 -8.03 -9.37 1.11
C PRO A 416 -7.40 -10.01 -0.14
N LEU A 417 -6.15 -9.63 -0.43
CA LEU A 417 -5.37 -10.21 -1.52
C LEU A 417 -4.60 -11.45 -1.06
N ALA A 418 -4.09 -12.21 -2.04
CA ALA A 418 -3.38 -13.46 -1.81
C ALA A 418 -1.96 -13.38 -2.37
N VAL A 419 -1.02 -14.06 -1.71
CA VAL A 419 0.38 -14.17 -2.15
C VAL A 419 0.55 -15.37 -3.08
N PHE A 420 -0.16 -16.48 -2.83
CA PHE A 420 -0.09 -17.66 -3.68
C PHE A 420 -1.34 -17.77 -4.55
N LEU A 421 -1.16 -17.72 -5.87
CA LEU A 421 -2.25 -17.71 -6.84
C LEU A 421 -2.28 -19.02 -7.64
N PRO A 422 -3.43 -19.69 -7.79
CA PRO A 422 -3.50 -20.95 -8.51
C PRO A 422 -3.33 -20.73 -10.03
N TYR A 423 -2.62 -21.66 -10.67
CA TYR A 423 -2.60 -21.84 -12.13
C TYR A 423 -3.44 -23.07 -12.54
N GLY A 424 -3.98 -23.84 -11.60
CA GLY A 424 -4.64 -25.12 -11.84
C GLY A 424 -3.71 -26.33 -11.70
N GLY A 425 -4.32 -27.49 -11.43
CA GLY A 425 -3.59 -28.69 -11.03
C GLY A 425 -2.82 -28.46 -9.72
N ASP A 426 -1.55 -28.86 -9.68
CA ASP A 426 -0.63 -28.65 -8.56
C ASP A 426 0.24 -27.39 -8.71
N ARG A 427 -0.04 -26.50 -9.68
CA ARG A 427 0.82 -25.36 -10.02
C ARG A 427 0.29 -24.03 -9.50
N TRP A 428 1.22 -23.18 -9.07
CA TRP A 428 0.95 -21.91 -8.39
C TRP A 428 1.95 -20.82 -8.80
N PHE A 429 1.50 -19.57 -8.72
CA PHE A 429 2.36 -18.39 -8.72
C PHE A 429 2.65 -17.97 -7.28
N VAL A 430 3.81 -17.34 -7.10
CA VAL A 430 4.10 -16.49 -5.94
C VAL A 430 4.01 -15.06 -6.43
N ASP A 431 2.98 -14.33 -6.02
CA ASP A 431 2.76 -12.90 -6.32
C ASP A 431 3.20 -12.07 -5.12
N TYR A 432 4.18 -11.19 -5.35
CA TYR A 432 4.80 -10.37 -4.34
C TYR A 432 4.14 -9.00 -4.21
N ALA A 433 3.38 -8.56 -5.24
CA ALA A 433 2.88 -7.19 -5.39
C ALA A 433 2.08 -6.68 -4.17
N TRP A 434 1.41 -7.58 -3.46
CA TRP A 434 0.47 -7.23 -2.38
C TRP A 434 0.86 -7.79 -1.02
N ILE A 435 2.13 -8.16 -0.81
CA ILE A 435 2.60 -8.60 0.51
C ILE A 435 2.41 -7.47 1.54
N THR A 436 2.66 -6.21 1.19
CA THR A 436 2.50 -5.07 2.09
C THR A 436 1.04 -4.83 2.49
N SER A 437 0.11 -4.92 1.52
CA SER A 437 -1.34 -4.91 1.79
C SER A 437 -1.76 -6.09 2.68
N THR A 438 -1.22 -7.29 2.40
CA THR A 438 -1.47 -8.48 3.22
C THR A 438 -1.00 -8.29 4.66
N LEU A 439 0.20 -7.71 4.87
CA LEU A 439 0.71 -7.37 6.20
C LEU A 439 -0.15 -6.30 6.87
N ARG A 440 -0.57 -5.25 6.14
CA ARG A 440 -1.41 -4.19 6.71
C ARG A 440 -2.70 -4.75 7.34
N HIS A 441 -3.28 -5.79 6.74
CA HIS A 441 -4.56 -6.38 7.15
C HIS A 441 -4.46 -7.80 7.71
N LEU A 442 -3.25 -8.27 8.02
CA LEU A 442 -2.98 -9.63 8.54
C LEU A 442 -3.82 -9.94 9.78
N PHE A 443 -4.07 -8.94 10.62
CA PHE A 443 -4.79 -9.07 11.88
C PHE A 443 -6.29 -8.74 11.78
N TYR A 444 -6.84 -8.66 10.57
CA TYR A 444 -8.25 -8.35 10.38
C TYR A 444 -9.16 -9.35 11.13
N GLY A 445 -10.04 -8.81 11.97
CA GLY A 445 -10.95 -9.57 12.81
C GLY A 445 -10.25 -10.39 13.91
N ILE A 446 -9.03 -10.02 14.30
CA ILE A 446 -8.37 -10.52 15.52
C ILE A 446 -8.48 -9.44 16.59
N ASN A 447 -9.10 -9.78 17.71
CA ASN A 447 -9.34 -8.86 18.81
C ASN A 447 -8.53 -9.34 20.03
N PRO A 448 -7.29 -8.85 20.21
CA PRO A 448 -6.51 -9.25 21.37
C PRO A 448 -7.17 -8.81 22.67
N SER A 449 -7.06 -9.65 23.69
CA SER A 449 -7.66 -9.41 25.01
C SER A 449 -7.06 -8.18 25.70
N ASP A 450 -5.77 -7.92 25.48
CA ASP A 450 -5.10 -6.70 25.89
C ASP A 450 -4.86 -5.80 24.67
N GLN A 451 -5.31 -4.56 24.73
CA GLN A 451 -5.13 -3.55 23.68
C GLN A 451 -4.16 -2.44 24.10
N ASN A 452 -3.69 -2.44 25.34
CA ASN A 452 -2.85 -1.38 25.90
C ASN A 452 -1.49 -1.30 25.19
N PHE A 453 -0.97 -2.44 24.73
CA PHE A 453 0.29 -2.51 23.99
C PHE A 453 0.32 -1.59 22.76
N LYS A 454 -0.83 -1.28 22.14
CA LYS A 454 -0.90 -0.37 20.99
C LYS A 454 -0.61 1.06 21.37
N GLY A 455 -1.14 1.50 22.52
CA GLY A 455 -0.85 2.81 23.10
C GLY A 455 0.62 2.90 23.45
N GLU A 456 1.15 1.91 24.16
CA GLU A 456 2.56 1.84 24.54
C GLU A 456 3.50 1.85 23.31
N ALA A 457 3.16 1.09 22.26
CA ALA A 457 3.93 1.09 21.01
C ALA A 457 3.94 2.48 20.36
N LEU A 458 2.80 3.17 20.34
CA LEU A 458 2.69 4.54 19.80
C LEU A 458 3.51 5.54 20.61
N GLU A 459 3.40 5.49 21.94
CA GLU A 459 4.18 6.34 22.81
C GLU A 459 5.68 6.11 22.67
N ASN A 460 6.12 4.85 22.60
CA ASN A 460 7.52 4.51 22.41
C ASN A 460 8.04 5.04 21.08
N TYR A 461 7.29 4.84 19.99
CA TYR A 461 7.67 5.32 18.66
C TYR A 461 7.76 6.86 18.62
N VAL A 462 6.82 7.57 19.23
CA VAL A 462 6.87 9.04 19.33
C VAL A 462 8.10 9.50 20.13
N ARG A 463 8.45 8.79 21.21
CA ARG A 463 9.59 9.13 22.07
C ARG A 463 10.96 8.79 21.47
N GLU A 464 11.05 8.07 20.35
CA GLU A 464 12.33 7.70 19.72
C GLU A 464 13.18 8.93 19.35
N THR A 465 12.53 10.07 19.04
CA THR A 465 13.22 11.32 18.70
C THR A 465 13.60 12.18 19.90
N GLY A 466 13.27 11.73 21.12
CA GLY A 466 13.57 12.41 22.36
C GLY A 466 12.36 12.51 23.27
N ASN A 467 12.59 12.89 24.53
CA ASN A 467 11.54 13.17 25.50
C ASN A 467 12.12 14.02 26.64
N ILE A 468 11.55 15.19 26.91
CA ILE A 468 12.08 16.11 27.93
C ILE A 468 11.53 15.79 29.33
N LEU A 469 10.25 15.47 29.43
CA LEU A 469 9.61 15.18 30.71
C LEU A 469 9.73 13.69 31.07
N PRO A 470 9.69 13.33 32.36
CA PRO A 470 9.60 11.94 32.78
C PRO A 470 8.42 11.20 32.12
N THR A 471 8.62 9.95 31.72
CA THR A 471 7.57 9.08 31.14
C THR A 471 6.53 8.61 32.16
N GLY A 472 6.86 8.69 33.45
CA GLY A 472 5.95 8.41 34.55
C GLY A 472 5.04 9.59 34.91
N ARG A 473 4.26 9.44 35.98
CA ARG A 473 3.45 10.54 36.51
C ARG A 473 4.33 11.70 36.99
N LEU A 474 4.04 12.88 36.50
CA LEU A 474 4.53 14.15 37.00
C LEU A 474 3.82 14.48 38.31
N LYS A 475 4.57 14.86 39.33
CA LYS A 475 4.04 15.14 40.67
C LYS A 475 4.25 16.61 41.00
N ALA A 476 3.16 17.37 41.12
CA ALA A 476 3.21 18.75 41.58
C ALA A 476 3.44 18.80 43.10
N ARG A 477 3.94 19.94 43.59
CA ARG A 477 4.20 20.15 45.03
C ARG A 477 2.95 20.10 45.91
N ASN A 478 1.77 20.33 45.33
CA ASN A 478 0.47 20.25 46.02
C ASN A 478 -0.12 18.83 46.04
N GLY A 479 0.64 17.81 45.64
CA GLY A 479 0.21 16.41 45.62
C GLY A 479 -0.62 16.00 44.40
N LYS A 480 -1.03 16.94 43.53
CA LYS A 480 -1.67 16.60 42.24
C LYS A 480 -0.66 15.93 41.31
N SER A 481 -1.15 15.09 40.41
CA SER A 481 -0.31 14.43 39.41
C SER A 481 -0.98 14.29 38.06
N LYS A 482 -0.19 14.34 36.99
CA LYS A 482 -0.63 14.09 35.61
C LYS A 482 0.42 13.25 34.89
N GLN A 483 0.03 12.46 33.91
CA GLN A 483 0.95 11.75 33.03
C GLN A 483 0.94 12.43 31.67
N ILE A 484 2.12 12.60 31.09
CA ILE A 484 2.34 13.14 29.75
C ILE A 484 2.96 12.03 28.91
N ASP A 485 2.44 11.79 27.72
CA ASP A 485 2.81 10.60 26.95
C ASP A 485 4.16 10.83 26.26
N ALA A 486 4.36 12.03 25.73
CA ALA A 486 5.66 12.54 25.28
C ALA A 486 5.72 14.08 25.37
N SER A 487 6.92 14.63 25.46
CA SER A 487 7.16 16.06 25.39
C SER A 487 8.47 16.45 24.74
N PHE A 488 8.47 17.60 24.06
CA PHE A 488 9.60 18.09 23.27
C PHE A 488 9.78 19.59 23.46
N GLY A 489 11.02 20.07 23.37
CA GLY A 489 11.35 21.49 23.47
C GLY A 489 11.69 22.04 22.09
N VAL A 490 11.05 23.15 21.72
CA VAL A 490 11.29 23.87 20.46
C VAL A 490 11.48 25.34 20.79
N GLY A 491 12.73 25.78 20.97
CA GLY A 491 13.02 27.13 21.45
C GLY A 491 12.45 27.36 22.85
N ASP A 492 11.62 28.40 23.01
CA ASP A 492 10.93 28.74 24.26
C ASP A 492 9.59 28.00 24.46
N THR A 493 9.30 27.01 23.60
CA THR A 493 8.01 26.31 23.54
C THR A 493 8.16 24.85 23.95
N LEU A 494 7.34 24.41 24.89
CA LEU A 494 7.17 23.01 25.26
C LEU A 494 6.01 22.40 24.47
N VAL A 495 6.26 21.41 23.64
CA VAL A 495 5.23 20.61 22.97
C VAL A 495 4.83 19.45 23.89
N VAL A 496 3.54 19.29 24.16
CA VAL A 496 2.98 18.23 25.01
C VAL A 496 2.08 17.35 24.15
N VAL A 497 2.33 16.05 24.17
CA VAL A 497 1.69 15.08 23.27
C VAL A 497 0.75 14.15 24.03
N GLU A 498 -0.44 13.95 23.48
CA GLU A 498 -1.40 12.89 23.82
C GLU A 498 -1.40 11.82 22.72
N CYS A 499 -1.13 10.56 23.05
CA CYS A 499 -1.10 9.45 22.10
C CYS A 499 -2.43 8.68 22.10
N ARG A 500 -3.03 8.46 20.92
CA ARG A 500 -4.28 7.69 20.77
C ARG A 500 -4.17 6.63 19.69
N ALA A 501 -3.86 5.40 20.09
CA ALA A 501 -3.84 4.25 19.20
C ALA A 501 -5.23 3.61 19.09
N LYS A 502 -5.85 3.71 17.91
CA LYS A 502 -7.10 3.01 17.56
C LYS A 502 -7.02 2.43 16.16
N ALA A 503 -7.61 1.25 15.99
CA ALA A 503 -7.73 0.59 14.70
C ALA A 503 -8.57 1.40 13.71
N LYS A 504 -8.26 1.27 12.42
CA LYS A 504 -9.07 1.83 11.33
C LYS A 504 -9.94 0.72 10.76
N SER A 505 -11.25 0.86 10.88
CA SER A 505 -12.20 -0.08 10.29
C SER A 505 -12.42 0.24 8.82
N PHE A 506 -12.84 -0.77 8.04
CA PHE A 506 -13.33 -0.57 6.67
C PHE A 506 -14.46 0.46 6.59
N ALA A 507 -15.35 0.51 7.60
CA ALA A 507 -16.38 1.52 7.70
C ALA A 507 -15.81 2.96 7.80
N SER A 508 -14.66 3.12 8.46
CA SER A 508 -13.95 4.41 8.52
C SER A 508 -13.35 4.80 7.17
N GLU A 509 -12.94 3.84 6.33
CA GLU A 509 -12.40 4.13 5.00
C GLU A 509 -13.48 4.60 4.03
N LEU A 510 -14.71 4.11 4.17
CA LEU A 510 -15.88 4.51 3.35
C LEU A 510 -16.66 5.70 3.93
N SER A 511 -16.14 6.32 4.99
CA SER A 511 -16.83 7.36 5.76
C SER A 511 -18.28 6.98 6.10
N GLU A 512 -18.51 5.75 6.57
CA GLU A 512 -19.85 5.37 7.05
C GLU A 512 -20.23 6.27 8.24
N PRO A 513 -21.48 6.79 8.33
CA PRO A 513 -21.83 7.85 9.27
C PRO A 513 -21.44 7.56 10.73
N ALA A 514 -21.69 6.34 11.22
CA ALA A 514 -21.31 5.93 12.56
C ALA A 514 -19.79 5.94 12.79
N ALA A 515 -19.01 5.54 11.77
CA ALA A 515 -17.55 5.57 11.86
C ALA A 515 -17.01 7.00 11.84
N VAL A 516 -17.61 7.90 11.06
CA VAL A 516 -17.24 9.33 11.03
C VAL A 516 -17.48 9.97 12.38
N ILE A 517 -18.64 9.74 13.00
CA ILE A 517 -18.95 10.23 14.35
C ILE A 517 -17.93 9.72 15.37
N HIS A 518 -17.67 8.41 15.39
CA HIS A 518 -16.71 7.83 16.31
C HIS A 518 -15.29 8.39 16.14
N ARG A 519 -14.84 8.62 14.90
CA ARG A 519 -13.52 9.19 14.62
C ARG A 519 -13.43 10.67 15.00
N ARG A 520 -14.51 11.43 14.84
CA ARG A 520 -14.61 12.79 15.35
C ARG A 520 -14.50 12.83 16.87
N GLU A 521 -15.23 11.99 17.58
CA GLU A 521 -15.15 11.90 19.05
C GLU A 521 -13.73 11.54 19.52
N LEU A 522 -13.03 10.66 18.80
CA LEU A 522 -11.64 10.33 19.07
C LEU A 522 -10.72 11.55 18.97
N VAL A 523 -10.86 12.34 17.90
CA VAL A 523 -10.12 13.59 17.69
C VAL A 523 -10.42 14.58 18.81
N ASP A 524 -11.70 14.85 19.07
CA ASP A 524 -12.14 15.83 20.07
C ASP A 524 -11.63 15.48 21.46
N ASN A 525 -11.73 14.21 21.86
CA ASN A 525 -11.28 13.75 23.16
C ASN A 525 -9.75 13.84 23.30
N ALA A 526 -8.99 13.46 22.26
CA ALA A 526 -7.54 13.55 22.28
C ALA A 526 -7.05 15.00 22.45
N LEU A 527 -7.69 15.94 21.77
CA LEU A 527 -7.37 17.37 21.87
C LEU A 527 -7.77 17.98 23.22
N ARG A 528 -8.93 17.60 23.77
CA ARG A 528 -9.33 18.04 25.12
C ARG A 528 -8.42 17.51 26.21
N ASP A 529 -7.96 16.26 26.08
CA ASP A 529 -7.05 15.64 27.03
C ASP A 529 -5.67 16.30 26.99
N SER A 530 -5.13 16.59 25.79
CA SER A 530 -3.88 17.33 25.64
C SER A 530 -3.99 18.78 26.17
N ASP A 531 -5.11 19.48 25.91
CA ASP A 531 -5.38 20.81 26.48
C ASP A 531 -5.41 20.79 28.01
N THR A 532 -6.06 19.78 28.59
CA THR A 532 -6.12 19.61 30.05
C THR A 532 -4.74 19.34 30.64
N LYS A 533 -3.92 18.54 29.97
CA LYS A 533 -2.53 18.27 30.34
C LYS A 533 -1.66 19.53 30.28
N ALA A 534 -1.76 20.32 29.20
CA ALA A 534 -1.02 21.57 29.05
C ALA A 534 -1.42 22.63 30.09
N LYS A 535 -2.72 22.84 30.33
CA LYS A 535 -3.20 23.76 31.39
C LYS A 535 -2.67 23.37 32.77
N TRP A 536 -2.73 22.08 33.11
CA TRP A 536 -2.21 21.59 34.38
C TRP A 536 -0.71 21.88 34.54
N LEU A 537 0.09 21.66 33.48
CA LEU A 537 1.52 21.98 33.50
C LEU A 537 1.80 23.48 33.61
N ALA A 538 1.03 24.31 32.91
CA ALA A 538 1.17 25.76 32.97
C ALA A 538 0.87 26.33 34.37
N GLU A 539 -0.06 25.71 35.12
CA GLU A 539 -0.38 26.05 36.51
C GLU A 539 0.61 25.48 37.54
N HIS A 540 1.41 24.48 37.14
CA HIS A 540 2.36 23.79 38.03
C HIS A 540 3.71 23.61 37.32
N PRO A 541 4.44 24.70 36.96
CA PRO A 541 5.64 24.60 36.14
C PRO A 541 6.82 23.87 36.82
N ILE A 542 6.84 23.86 38.15
CA ILE A 542 7.89 23.22 38.95
C ILE A 542 7.28 22.14 39.85
N GLY A 543 7.66 20.90 39.60
CA GLY A 543 7.22 19.72 40.33
C GLY A 543 8.24 19.18 41.32
N LEU A 544 7.97 17.97 41.80
CA LEU A 544 8.90 17.16 42.60
C LEU A 544 9.89 16.39 41.72
N ASN A 545 9.52 16.12 40.47
CA ASN A 545 10.29 15.30 39.53
C ASN A 545 10.38 15.91 38.12
N TYR A 546 10.01 17.18 37.95
CA TYR A 546 10.10 17.90 36.69
C TYR A 546 10.24 19.40 36.94
N ASP A 547 10.81 20.10 35.97
CA ASP A 547 10.90 21.55 35.90
C ASP A 547 10.76 21.99 34.44
N ILE A 548 9.80 22.87 34.17
CA ILE A 548 9.57 23.44 32.83
C ILE A 548 9.75 24.95 32.80
N SER A 549 10.44 25.54 33.79
CA SER A 549 10.64 26.99 33.88
C SER A 549 11.44 27.59 32.71
N ASP A 550 12.18 26.75 31.98
CA ASP A 550 12.95 27.16 30.79
C ASP A 550 12.06 27.49 29.58
N PHE A 551 10.76 27.19 29.65
CA PHE A 551 9.80 27.43 28.60
C PHE A 551 8.84 28.57 28.97
N ASN A 552 8.39 29.33 27.96
CA ASN A 552 7.41 30.40 28.13
C ASN A 552 5.98 29.94 27.82
N ARG A 553 5.84 28.93 26.97
CA ARG A 553 4.55 28.48 26.46
C ARG A 553 4.51 26.98 26.23
N ILE A 554 3.30 26.42 26.27
CA ILE A 554 3.02 25.01 26.01
C ILE A 554 2.13 24.89 24.78
N VAL A 555 2.47 24.01 23.85
CA VAL A 555 1.63 23.68 22.69
C VAL A 555 1.11 22.24 22.83
N PRO A 556 -0.20 22.07 23.13
CA PRO A 556 -0.84 20.76 23.22
C PRO A 556 -1.22 20.19 21.85
N VAL A 557 -0.78 18.97 21.57
CA VAL A 557 -1.11 18.19 20.36
C VAL A 557 -1.53 16.78 20.68
N ALA A 558 -2.18 16.14 19.71
CA ALA A 558 -2.46 14.71 19.75
C ALA A 558 -1.72 13.99 18.62
N VAL A 559 -1.34 12.74 18.88
CA VAL A 559 -0.76 11.83 17.89
C VAL A 559 -1.59 10.58 17.75
N THR A 560 -1.88 10.19 16.51
CA THR A 560 -2.60 8.97 16.15
C THR A 560 -1.79 8.15 15.13
N PRO A 561 -1.97 6.82 15.05
CA PRO A 561 -1.29 6.00 14.03
C PRO A 561 -1.68 6.31 12.58
N PHE A 562 -2.75 7.08 12.37
CA PHE A 562 -3.30 7.35 11.04
C PHE A 562 -3.62 8.84 10.88
N ILE A 563 -3.55 9.32 9.65
CA ILE A 563 -4.09 10.61 9.25
C ILE A 563 -5.59 10.66 9.61
N GLU A 564 -5.96 11.65 10.43
CA GLU A 564 -7.34 11.95 10.81
C GLU A 564 -7.92 13.11 10.00
N PHE A 565 -9.22 13.02 9.69
CA PHE A 565 -9.96 14.11 9.07
C PHE A 565 -10.45 15.08 10.15
N MET A 566 -10.14 16.38 10.00
CA MET A 566 -10.64 17.43 10.90
C MET A 566 -12.05 17.86 10.47
N PRO A 567 -13.01 18.01 11.39
CA PRO A 567 -14.40 18.23 11.04
C PRO A 567 -14.76 19.69 10.71
N SER A 568 -13.90 20.67 11.04
CA SER A 568 -14.11 22.09 10.75
C SER A 568 -12.78 22.86 10.69
N LEU A 569 -12.82 24.09 10.17
CA LEU A 569 -11.70 25.05 10.17
C LEU A 569 -11.54 25.81 11.50
N GLU A 570 -12.29 25.45 12.55
CA GLU A 570 -12.17 26.08 13.86
C GLU A 570 -10.77 25.90 14.45
N LEU A 571 -10.21 26.98 15.04
CA LEU A 571 -8.87 26.99 15.65
C LEU A 571 -8.65 25.86 16.68
N PHE A 572 -9.72 25.30 17.24
CA PHE A 572 -9.63 24.12 18.10
C PHE A 572 -8.88 22.94 17.43
N TYR A 573 -8.97 22.77 16.11
CA TYR A 573 -8.36 21.64 15.38
C TYR A 573 -7.02 21.95 14.73
N TRP A 574 -6.59 23.22 14.68
CA TRP A 574 -5.50 23.67 13.82
C TRP A 574 -4.41 24.38 14.61
N LEU A 575 -3.15 23.97 14.42
CA LEU A 575 -2.00 24.69 14.98
C LEU A 575 -1.77 25.99 14.21
N LYS A 576 -1.91 25.91 12.89
CA LYS A 576 -1.70 26.94 11.88
C LYS A 576 -2.58 26.63 10.65
N PRO A 577 -2.70 27.53 9.67
CA PRO A 577 -3.41 27.24 8.43
C PRO A 577 -2.78 26.03 7.74
N GLY A 578 -3.58 25.00 7.46
CA GLY A 578 -3.12 23.75 6.83
C GLY A 578 -2.38 22.76 7.74
N LEU A 579 -2.06 23.10 9.00
CA LEU A 579 -1.38 22.21 9.93
C LEU A 579 -2.32 21.79 11.09
N PRO A 580 -2.83 20.55 11.10
CA PRO A 580 -3.74 20.09 12.14
C PRO A 580 -3.03 19.90 13.49
N ARG A 581 -3.80 19.89 14.58
CA ARG A 581 -3.32 19.54 15.93
C ARG A 581 -3.25 18.04 16.19
N VAL A 582 -3.84 17.24 15.30
CA VAL A 582 -3.76 15.77 15.32
C VAL A 582 -2.82 15.31 14.22
N LEU A 583 -1.65 14.84 14.64
CA LEU A 583 -0.53 14.47 13.78
C LEU A 583 -0.34 12.94 13.78
N THR A 584 0.25 12.42 12.72
CA THR A 584 0.92 11.11 12.76
C THR A 584 2.30 11.23 13.42
N PRO A 585 2.95 10.13 13.83
CA PRO A 585 4.32 10.18 14.34
C PRO A 585 5.28 10.91 13.39
N ARG A 586 5.22 10.63 12.08
CA ARG A 586 6.05 11.30 11.06
C ARG A 586 5.77 12.80 10.93
N GLU A 587 4.51 13.21 10.97
CA GLU A 587 4.17 14.63 10.93
C GLU A 587 4.61 15.38 12.18
N LEU A 588 4.55 14.74 13.35
CA LEU A 588 5.14 15.30 14.57
C LEU A 588 6.65 15.47 14.42
N GLN A 589 7.37 14.45 13.95
CA GLN A 589 8.82 14.53 13.72
C GLN A 589 9.19 15.67 12.77
N GLN A 590 8.45 15.80 11.66
CA GLN A 590 8.64 16.88 10.71
C GLN A 590 8.39 18.26 11.35
N ALA A 591 7.25 18.44 12.04
CA ALA A 591 6.89 19.69 12.69
C ALA A 591 7.86 20.11 13.81
N LEU A 592 8.48 19.14 14.49
CA LEU A 592 9.54 19.38 15.47
C LEU A 592 10.82 19.87 14.77
N SER A 593 11.16 19.28 13.63
CA SER A 593 12.40 19.59 12.90
C SER A 593 12.39 20.94 12.19
N ASP A 594 11.24 21.38 11.68
CA ASP A 594 11.11 22.63 10.91
C ASP A 594 10.62 23.83 11.76
N GLY A 595 10.38 23.62 13.06
CA GLY A 595 9.93 24.66 13.98
C GLY A 595 8.47 25.07 13.79
N SER A 596 7.65 24.24 13.15
CA SER A 596 6.23 24.51 12.86
C SER A 596 5.39 24.87 14.09
N PHE A 597 5.81 24.49 15.30
CA PHE A 597 5.11 24.81 16.55
C PHE A 597 5.24 26.28 17.00
N VAL A 598 6.22 27.02 16.51
CA VAL A 598 6.43 28.42 16.89
C VAL A 598 5.25 29.26 16.42
N GLY A 599 4.55 29.94 17.33
CA GLY A 599 3.39 30.78 17.00
C GLY A 599 2.09 30.01 16.72
N ALA A 600 1.96 28.78 17.24
CA ALA A 600 0.71 28.02 17.14
C ALA A 600 -0.45 28.72 17.87
N TYR A 601 -1.66 28.64 17.30
CA TYR A 601 -2.86 29.31 17.81
C TYR A 601 -3.26 28.86 19.23
N ASN A 602 -2.94 27.62 19.59
CA ASN A 602 -3.45 26.96 20.80
C ASN A 602 -2.41 26.92 21.92
N SER A 603 -1.43 27.84 21.89
CA SER A 603 -0.41 27.91 22.93
C SER A 603 -0.99 28.35 24.28
N VAL A 604 -0.50 27.75 25.36
CA VAL A 604 -0.85 28.07 26.75
C VAL A 604 0.37 28.72 27.40
N SER A 605 0.24 29.94 27.90
CA SER A 605 1.32 30.63 28.61
C SER A 605 1.59 29.96 29.96
N ILE A 606 2.87 29.80 30.30
CA ILE A 606 3.29 29.25 31.59
C ILE A 606 3.19 30.35 32.65
N GLN A 607 2.62 30.02 33.82
CA GLN A 607 2.49 30.93 34.95
C GLN A 607 3.63 30.67 35.93
N LEU A 608 4.71 31.46 35.82
CA LEU A 608 5.86 31.40 36.73
C LEU A 608 5.61 32.12 38.05
#